data_AF-A0A1Q9NU57-F1
#
_entry.id   AF-A0A1Q9NU57-F1
#
_cell.length_a   1.000
_cell.length_b   1.000
_cell.length_c   1.000
_cell.angle_alpha   90.00
_cell.angle_beta   90.00
_cell.angle_gamma   90.00
#
_symmetry.space_group_name_H-M   'P 1'
#
loop_
_entity.id
_entity.type
_entity.pdbx_description
1 polymer ?
#
loop_
_entity_poly.entity_id
_entity_poly.type
_entity_poly.pdbx_seq_one_letter_code
_entity_poly.pdbx_strand_id
1 'polypeptide(L)'
;MKLHLQALEINKKVEDKFDLSQTYSNVGQNYRALGNNTEALKNYEMGLQIGNELFNQARSSSNISGMWSLYSILYPLISLYLENNNIIQAKNYLQQLEEIDKYLQTQGRGDVVLSLNIRMAKAKIMKFSPRLTEKAAAQQIFQEIIAGKTIFHNYTLEAMFHLCDLYLDELRLSGEKIILKEVKNLLNQVYEIGQTQSRFPVIIESLILQAKLSLLEGEIDRANGLLVQALLLTEEKGLNFLQKKVESEQKNLEQQLEKWKTLYEKNTPIYELIQKTKIDSYLKEARKLI
;
A
#
# COMPACT_ATOMS: atom_id res chain seq x y z
N MET A 1 -12.38 -14.84 5.15
CA MET A 1 -12.03 -16.20 4.69
C MET A 1 -13.18 -17.23 4.74
N LYS A 2 -13.73 -17.62 5.90
CA LYS A 2 -14.78 -18.67 6.00
C LYS A 2 -15.99 -18.45 5.08
N LEU A 3 -16.52 -17.22 5.05
CA LEU A 3 -17.65 -16.85 4.19
C LEU A 3 -17.35 -17.00 2.70
N HIS A 4 -16.14 -16.62 2.26
CA HIS A 4 -15.76 -16.76 0.85
C HIS A 4 -15.55 -18.23 0.44
N LEU A 5 -15.06 -19.09 1.35
CA LEU A 5 -14.97 -20.52 1.08
C LEU A 5 -16.36 -21.16 0.97
N GLN A 6 -17.31 -20.76 1.82
CA GLN A 6 -18.70 -21.21 1.72
C GLN A 6 -19.36 -20.72 0.43
N ALA A 7 -19.17 -19.45 0.07
CA ALA A 7 -19.63 -18.92 -1.21
C ALA A 7 -19.03 -19.69 -2.40
N LEU A 8 -17.75 -20.09 -2.30
CA LEU A 8 -17.08 -20.85 -3.36
C LEU A 8 -17.73 -22.22 -3.58
N GLU A 9 -18.08 -22.92 -2.50
CA GLU A 9 -18.79 -24.20 -2.58
C GLU A 9 -20.19 -24.06 -3.18
N ILE A 10 -20.90 -22.97 -2.86
CA ILE A 10 -22.22 -22.69 -3.41
C ILE A 10 -22.12 -22.35 -4.89
N ASN A 11 -21.23 -21.43 -5.28
CA ASN A 11 -21.10 -20.98 -6.66
C ASN A 11 -20.61 -22.09 -7.60
N LYS A 12 -19.80 -23.03 -7.08
CA LYS A 12 -19.46 -24.27 -7.81
C LYS A 12 -20.67 -25.13 -8.14
N LYS A 13 -21.72 -25.10 -7.31
CA LYS A 13 -22.97 -25.87 -7.54
C LYS A 13 -23.96 -25.14 -8.42
N VAL A 14 -23.96 -23.80 -8.37
CA VAL A 14 -24.90 -22.94 -9.13
C VAL A 14 -24.39 -22.66 -10.55
N GLU A 15 -23.11 -22.92 -10.83
CA GLU A 15 -22.46 -22.75 -12.15
C GLU A 15 -22.51 -21.31 -12.70
N ASP A 16 -22.76 -20.30 -11.85
CA ASP A 16 -22.59 -18.90 -12.23
C ASP A 16 -21.10 -18.57 -12.36
N LYS A 17 -20.65 -18.46 -13.61
CA LYS A 17 -19.25 -18.20 -13.94
C LYS A 17 -18.74 -16.86 -13.42
N PHE A 18 -19.57 -15.81 -13.43
CA PHE A 18 -19.14 -14.49 -12.99
C PHE A 18 -18.92 -14.50 -11.47
N ASP A 19 -19.90 -14.97 -10.70
CA ASP A 19 -19.80 -15.06 -9.25
C ASP A 19 -18.71 -16.02 -8.81
N LEU A 20 -18.50 -17.12 -9.54
CA LEU A 20 -17.42 -18.06 -9.28
C LEU A 20 -16.04 -17.40 -9.47
N SER A 21 -15.83 -16.67 -10.57
CA SER A 21 -14.59 -15.93 -10.83
C SER A 21 -14.33 -14.88 -9.75
N GLN A 22 -15.34 -14.13 -9.35
CA GLN A 22 -15.23 -13.12 -8.29
C GLN A 22 -14.89 -13.76 -6.94
N THR A 23 -15.50 -14.91 -6.65
CA THR A 23 -15.24 -15.64 -5.42
C THR A 23 -13.81 -16.15 -5.36
N TYR A 24 -13.28 -16.69 -6.46
CA TYR A 24 -11.87 -17.06 -6.55
C TYR A 24 -10.93 -15.87 -6.31
N SER A 25 -11.21 -14.70 -6.91
CA SER A 25 -10.42 -13.49 -6.63
C SER A 25 -10.42 -13.13 -5.14
N ASN A 26 -11.61 -13.15 -4.52
CA ASN A 26 -11.74 -12.83 -3.10
C ASN A 26 -10.99 -13.83 -2.20
N VAL A 27 -11.07 -15.13 -2.51
CA VAL A 27 -10.29 -16.15 -1.78
C VAL A 27 -8.79 -15.93 -1.97
N GLY A 28 -8.34 -15.60 -3.18
CA GLY A 28 -6.95 -15.24 -3.47
C GLY A 28 -6.46 -14.03 -2.67
N GLN A 29 -7.29 -12.98 -2.55
CA GLN A 29 -6.98 -11.81 -1.73
C GLN A 29 -6.88 -12.15 -0.24
N ASN A 30 -7.75 -13.02 0.28
CA ASN A 30 -7.67 -13.48 1.67
C ASN A 30 -6.36 -14.24 1.93
N TYR A 31 -5.97 -15.17 1.05
CA TYR A 31 -4.70 -15.90 1.20
C TYR A 31 -3.48 -14.97 1.11
N ARG A 32 -3.51 -13.99 0.19
CA ARG A 32 -2.45 -12.97 0.08
C ARG A 32 -2.34 -12.14 1.35
N ALA A 33 -3.46 -11.72 1.95
CA ALA A 33 -3.47 -10.98 3.21
C ALA A 33 -2.89 -11.80 4.38
N LEU A 34 -3.02 -13.13 4.34
CA LEU A 34 -2.40 -14.06 5.29
C LEU A 34 -0.93 -14.38 4.96
N GLY A 35 -0.36 -13.80 3.89
CA GLY A 35 1.00 -14.09 3.44
C GLY A 35 1.18 -15.43 2.72
N ASN A 36 0.09 -16.14 2.43
CA ASN A 36 0.14 -17.41 1.68
C ASN A 36 0.05 -17.14 0.17
N ASN A 37 1.19 -16.78 -0.41
CA ASN A 37 1.28 -16.43 -1.84
C ASN A 37 0.94 -17.61 -2.76
N THR A 38 1.26 -18.85 -2.35
CA THR A 38 1.00 -20.05 -3.16
C THR A 38 -0.49 -20.29 -3.36
N GLU A 39 -1.27 -20.31 -2.28
CA GLU A 39 -2.73 -20.46 -2.38
C GLU A 39 -3.40 -19.22 -2.99
N ALA A 40 -2.84 -18.03 -2.78
CA ALA A 40 -3.32 -16.82 -3.44
C ALA A 40 -3.23 -16.95 -4.97
N LEU A 41 -2.06 -17.29 -5.50
CA LEU A 41 -1.84 -17.47 -6.95
C LEU A 41 -2.75 -18.53 -7.54
N LYS A 42 -2.87 -19.70 -6.89
CA LYS A 42 -3.76 -20.78 -7.34
C LYS A 42 -5.21 -20.33 -7.49
N ASN A 43 -5.72 -19.57 -6.53
CA ASN A 43 -7.09 -19.04 -6.61
C ASN A 43 -7.22 -17.97 -7.70
N TYR A 44 -6.25 -17.07 -7.84
CA TYR A 44 -6.26 -16.10 -8.93
C TYR A 44 -6.18 -16.77 -10.30
N GLU A 45 -5.41 -17.83 -10.48
CA GLU A 45 -5.33 -18.61 -11.73
C GLU A 45 -6.68 -19.24 -12.09
N MET A 46 -7.36 -19.85 -11.13
CA MET A 46 -8.71 -20.40 -11.32
C MET A 46 -9.72 -19.31 -11.72
N GLY A 47 -9.67 -18.16 -11.05
CA GLY A 47 -10.48 -17.00 -11.43
C GLY A 47 -10.14 -16.48 -12.82
N LEU A 48 -8.85 -16.37 -13.15
CA LEU A 48 -8.37 -15.82 -14.42
C LEU A 48 -8.81 -16.67 -15.61
N GLN A 49 -8.80 -17.99 -15.47
CA GLN A 49 -9.32 -18.90 -16.49
C GLN A 49 -10.79 -18.58 -16.80
N ILE A 50 -11.64 -18.47 -15.78
CA ILE A 50 -13.07 -18.20 -15.94
C ILE A 50 -13.30 -16.77 -16.46
N GLY A 51 -12.56 -15.79 -15.94
CA GLY A 51 -12.62 -14.39 -16.38
C GLY A 51 -12.27 -14.24 -17.86
N ASN A 52 -11.27 -14.98 -18.35
CA ASN A 52 -10.91 -14.99 -19.77
C ASN A 52 -12.01 -15.61 -20.64
N GLU A 53 -12.64 -16.70 -20.19
CA GLU A 53 -13.81 -17.27 -20.88
C GLU A 53 -14.94 -16.24 -21.00
N LEU A 54 -15.27 -15.56 -19.89
CA LEU A 54 -16.30 -14.52 -19.86
C LEU A 54 -15.94 -13.32 -20.74
N PHE A 55 -14.67 -12.90 -20.73
CA PHE A 55 -14.20 -11.80 -21.56
C PHE A 55 -14.33 -12.10 -23.06
N ASN A 56 -13.98 -13.33 -23.47
CA ASN A 56 -14.13 -13.74 -24.86
C ASN A 56 -15.60 -13.78 -25.30
N GLN A 57 -16.52 -14.20 -24.43
CA GLN A 57 -17.97 -14.17 -24.68
C GLN A 57 -18.53 -12.74 -24.70
N ALA A 58 -17.98 -11.85 -23.88
CA ALA A 58 -18.32 -10.43 -23.79
C ALA A 58 -17.86 -9.60 -25.01
N ARG A 59 -16.97 -10.11 -25.88
CA ARG A 59 -16.62 -9.38 -27.12
C ARG A 59 -17.69 -9.48 -28.21
N SER A 60 -18.55 -10.50 -28.15
CA SER A 60 -19.63 -10.75 -29.12
C SER A 60 -21.02 -10.34 -28.63
N SER A 61 -21.17 -10.07 -27.34
CA SER A 61 -22.39 -9.56 -26.71
C SER A 61 -22.00 -8.32 -25.92
N SER A 62 -22.74 -7.22 -25.96
CA SER A 62 -22.41 -5.95 -25.26
C SER A 62 -22.38 -6.03 -23.72
N ASN A 63 -22.21 -7.24 -23.18
CA ASN A 63 -22.00 -7.62 -21.81
C ASN A 63 -20.58 -7.25 -21.37
N ILE A 64 -20.45 -6.56 -20.24
CA ILE A 64 -19.15 -6.15 -19.67
C ILE A 64 -18.73 -6.98 -18.46
N SER A 65 -19.51 -8.00 -18.07
CA SER A 65 -19.24 -8.80 -16.87
C SER A 65 -17.86 -9.45 -16.91
N GLY A 66 -17.42 -9.94 -18.07
CA GLY A 66 -16.08 -10.50 -18.26
C GLY A 66 -14.95 -9.50 -17.98
N MET A 67 -15.15 -8.22 -18.29
CA MET A 67 -14.18 -7.17 -18.00
C MET A 67 -14.03 -6.90 -16.51
N TRP A 68 -15.16 -6.80 -15.80
CA TRP A 68 -15.16 -6.65 -14.35
C TRP A 68 -14.59 -7.88 -13.64
N SER A 69 -14.87 -9.07 -14.19
CA SER A 69 -14.31 -10.34 -13.73
C SER A 69 -12.79 -10.30 -13.83
N LEU A 70 -12.23 -9.98 -15.01
CA LEU A 70 -10.79 -9.88 -15.20
C LEU A 70 -10.17 -8.78 -14.33
N TYR A 71 -10.75 -7.60 -14.31
CA TYR A 71 -10.26 -6.49 -13.50
C TYR A 71 -10.10 -6.87 -12.02
N SER A 72 -11.10 -7.57 -11.45
CA SER A 72 -11.08 -8.02 -10.05
C SER A 72 -9.91 -8.95 -9.73
N ILE A 73 -9.32 -9.60 -10.72
CA ILE A 73 -8.22 -10.57 -10.58
C ILE A 73 -6.89 -9.93 -10.94
N LEU A 74 -6.85 -9.22 -12.07
CA LEU A 74 -5.64 -8.60 -12.62
C LEU A 74 -5.04 -7.57 -11.66
N TYR A 75 -5.87 -6.71 -11.05
CA TYR A 75 -5.36 -5.66 -10.17
C TYR A 75 -4.68 -6.20 -8.89
N PRO A 76 -5.28 -7.15 -8.14
CA PRO A 76 -4.58 -7.81 -7.03
C PRO A 76 -3.36 -8.61 -7.46
N LEU A 77 -3.39 -9.28 -8.64
CA LEU A 77 -2.26 -10.02 -9.18
C LEU A 77 -1.05 -9.12 -9.45
N ILE A 78 -1.25 -7.93 -10.02
CA ILE A 78 -0.16 -6.95 -10.23
C ILE A 78 0.57 -6.70 -8.92
N SER A 79 -0.17 -6.42 -7.85
CA SER A 79 0.43 -6.14 -6.55
C SER A 79 1.16 -7.36 -5.97
N LEU A 80 0.60 -8.57 -6.12
CA LEU A 80 1.24 -9.80 -5.69
C LEU A 80 2.54 -10.08 -6.45
N TYR A 81 2.57 -9.90 -7.76
CA TYR A 81 3.78 -10.09 -8.56
C TYR A 81 4.85 -9.04 -8.24
N LEU A 82 4.46 -7.79 -7.96
CA LEU A 82 5.38 -6.77 -7.46
C LEU A 82 6.01 -7.15 -6.11
N GLU A 83 5.21 -7.68 -5.16
CA GLU A 83 5.70 -8.17 -3.86
C GLU A 83 6.72 -9.31 -4.00
N ASN A 84 6.60 -10.12 -5.07
CA ASN A 84 7.52 -11.19 -5.41
C ASN A 84 8.61 -10.77 -6.42
N ASN A 85 8.84 -9.45 -6.60
CA ASN A 85 9.83 -8.87 -7.51
C ASN A 85 9.71 -9.30 -8.99
N ASN A 86 8.53 -9.77 -9.42
CA ASN A 86 8.27 -10.16 -10.79
C ASN A 86 7.61 -9.01 -11.57
N ILE A 87 8.43 -8.03 -11.92
CA ILE A 87 8.00 -6.81 -12.61
C ILE A 87 7.44 -7.13 -14.01
N ILE A 88 7.95 -8.17 -14.67
CA ILE A 88 7.54 -8.55 -16.03
C ILE A 88 6.06 -8.96 -16.03
N GLN A 89 5.66 -9.87 -15.14
CA GLN A 89 4.26 -10.29 -15.06
C GLN A 89 3.34 -9.13 -14.60
N ALA A 90 3.79 -8.32 -13.65
CA ALA A 90 3.05 -7.13 -13.25
C ALA A 90 2.78 -6.17 -14.43
N LYS A 91 3.76 -5.94 -15.31
CA LYS A 91 3.60 -5.14 -16.53
C LYS A 91 2.63 -5.78 -17.52
N ASN A 92 2.69 -7.09 -17.73
CA ASN A 92 1.77 -7.80 -18.62
C ASN A 92 0.30 -7.67 -18.17
N TYR A 93 0.04 -7.80 -16.87
CA TYR A 93 -1.31 -7.64 -16.33
C TYR A 93 -1.77 -6.18 -16.30
N LEU A 94 -0.87 -5.22 -16.11
CA LEU A 94 -1.19 -3.80 -16.27
C LEU A 94 -1.64 -3.51 -17.70
N GLN A 95 -0.94 -4.03 -18.72
CA GLN A 95 -1.33 -3.85 -20.11
C GLN A 95 -2.74 -4.40 -20.37
N GLN A 96 -3.07 -5.59 -19.85
CA GLN A 96 -4.42 -6.15 -19.96
C GLN A 96 -5.48 -5.25 -19.29
N LEU A 97 -5.18 -4.66 -18.12
CA LEU A 97 -6.08 -3.70 -17.47
C LEU A 97 -6.28 -2.43 -18.29
N GLU A 98 -5.21 -1.89 -18.89
CA GLU A 98 -5.28 -0.72 -19.76
C GLU A 98 -6.15 -0.98 -21.02
N GLU A 99 -6.08 -2.20 -21.57
CA GLU A 99 -6.94 -2.62 -22.69
C GLU A 99 -8.42 -2.70 -22.28
N ILE A 100 -8.70 -3.22 -21.08
CA ILE A 100 -10.05 -3.26 -20.51
C ILE A 100 -10.61 -1.85 -20.33
N ASP A 101 -9.84 -0.96 -19.67
CA ASP A 101 -10.25 0.43 -19.42
C ASP A 101 -10.51 1.18 -20.73
N LYS A 102 -9.61 1.03 -21.71
CA LYS A 102 -9.79 1.62 -23.04
C LYS A 102 -11.09 1.16 -23.69
N TYR A 103 -11.39 -0.15 -23.67
CA TYR A 103 -12.63 -0.65 -24.24
C TYR A 103 -13.86 -0.10 -23.50
N LEU A 104 -13.85 -0.10 -22.17
CA LEU A 104 -14.98 0.40 -21.39
C LEU A 104 -15.24 1.88 -21.69
N GLN A 105 -14.19 2.69 -21.86
CA GLN A 105 -14.30 4.08 -22.30
C GLN A 105 -14.93 4.19 -23.69
N THR A 106 -14.56 3.36 -24.68
CA THR A 106 -15.18 3.42 -26.02
C THR A 106 -16.66 3.03 -26.00
N GLN A 107 -17.11 2.27 -25.00
CA GLN A 107 -18.53 1.94 -24.78
C GLN A 107 -19.28 3.00 -23.96
N GLY A 108 -18.63 4.12 -23.58
CA GLY A 108 -19.23 5.12 -22.70
C GLY A 108 -19.43 4.64 -21.26
N ARG A 109 -18.67 3.62 -20.84
CA ARG A 109 -18.75 2.95 -19.53
C ARG A 109 -17.44 3.07 -18.75
N GLY A 110 -16.71 4.16 -18.94
CA GLY A 110 -15.50 4.45 -18.18
C GLY A 110 -15.79 4.49 -16.68
N ASP A 111 -14.86 4.00 -15.88
CA ASP A 111 -15.01 3.91 -14.43
C ASP A 111 -13.83 4.58 -13.73
N VAL A 112 -14.15 5.51 -12.82
CA VAL A 112 -13.15 6.34 -12.14
C VAL A 112 -12.25 5.49 -11.23
N VAL A 113 -12.80 4.44 -10.60
CA VAL A 113 -12.03 3.57 -9.69
C VAL A 113 -11.07 2.69 -10.49
N LEU A 114 -11.51 2.14 -11.63
CA LEU A 114 -10.66 1.40 -12.55
C LEU A 114 -9.49 2.27 -13.05
N SER A 115 -9.78 3.47 -13.55
CA SER A 115 -8.73 4.37 -14.04
C SER A 115 -7.77 4.79 -12.91
N LEU A 116 -8.27 5.00 -11.69
CA LEU A 116 -7.42 5.28 -10.52
C LEU A 116 -6.53 4.07 -10.16
N ASN A 117 -7.09 2.86 -10.18
CA ASN A 117 -6.34 1.63 -9.93
C ASN A 117 -5.25 1.39 -10.96
N ILE A 118 -5.51 1.68 -12.24
CA ILE A 118 -4.50 1.61 -13.30
C ILE A 118 -3.36 2.60 -13.04
N ARG A 119 -3.67 3.86 -12.70
CA ARG A 119 -2.66 4.87 -12.35
C ARG A 119 -1.83 4.43 -11.14
N MET A 120 -2.48 3.92 -10.09
CA MET A 120 -1.83 3.38 -8.91
C MET A 120 -0.89 2.22 -9.26
N ALA A 121 -1.36 1.24 -10.05
CA ALA A 121 -0.57 0.09 -10.50
C ALA A 121 0.64 0.51 -11.32
N LYS A 122 0.47 1.46 -12.25
CA LYS A 122 1.54 2.03 -13.07
C LYS A 122 2.62 2.70 -12.21
N ALA A 123 2.23 3.56 -11.27
CA ALA A 123 3.16 4.21 -10.35
C ALA A 123 3.91 3.20 -9.48
N LYS A 124 3.22 2.17 -8.98
CA LYS A 124 3.84 1.07 -8.22
C LYS A 124 4.89 0.34 -9.06
N ILE A 125 4.57 -0.04 -10.30
CA ILE A 125 5.54 -0.67 -11.22
C ILE A 125 6.76 0.23 -11.46
N MET A 126 6.53 1.51 -11.76
CA MET A 126 7.59 2.49 -12.03
C MET A 126 8.52 2.69 -10.82
N LYS A 127 7.96 2.69 -9.61
CA LYS A 127 8.72 2.78 -8.35
C LYS A 127 9.69 1.61 -8.14
N PHE A 128 9.35 0.40 -8.59
CA PHE A 128 10.24 -0.77 -8.49
C PHE A 128 11.34 -0.78 -9.57
N SER A 129 11.32 0.17 -10.50
CA SER A 129 12.38 0.30 -11.49
C SER A 129 13.71 0.76 -10.88
N PRO A 130 14.85 0.29 -11.41
CA PRO A 130 16.16 0.86 -11.08
C PRO A 130 16.37 2.26 -11.69
N ARG A 131 15.55 2.69 -12.66
CA ARG A 131 15.73 3.97 -13.37
C ARG A 131 15.17 5.14 -12.55
N LEU A 132 16.02 6.13 -12.27
CA LEU A 132 15.62 7.36 -11.56
C LEU A 132 14.49 8.11 -12.26
N THR A 133 14.48 8.12 -13.60
CA THR A 133 13.41 8.75 -14.38
C THR A 133 12.06 8.08 -14.20
N GLU A 134 12.02 6.74 -14.06
CA GLU A 134 10.77 6.03 -13.77
C GLU A 134 10.33 6.26 -12.33
N LYS A 135 11.27 6.31 -11.37
CA LYS A 135 10.95 6.67 -9.97
C LYS A 135 10.37 8.10 -9.87
N ALA A 136 10.93 9.06 -10.59
CA ALA A 136 10.40 10.43 -10.65
C ALA A 136 8.98 10.47 -11.27
N ALA A 137 8.74 9.72 -12.34
CA ALA A 137 7.41 9.58 -12.92
C ALA A 137 6.40 8.96 -11.92
N ALA A 138 6.84 7.97 -11.12
CA ALA A 138 6.02 7.40 -10.05
C ALA A 138 5.67 8.44 -8.98
N GLN A 139 6.64 9.27 -8.54
CA GLN A 139 6.41 10.36 -7.58
C GLN A 139 5.31 11.29 -8.08
N GLN A 140 5.41 11.74 -9.35
CA GLN A 140 4.41 12.63 -9.96
C GLN A 140 3.00 12.00 -9.94
N ILE A 141 2.87 10.73 -10.33
CA ILE A 141 1.55 10.06 -10.33
C ILE A 141 0.98 9.97 -8.91
N PHE A 142 1.80 9.65 -7.90
CA PHE A 142 1.31 9.62 -6.51
C PHE A 142 0.89 11.00 -6.02
N GLN A 143 1.64 12.06 -6.35
CA GLN A 143 1.28 13.44 -6.03
C GLN A 143 -0.06 13.83 -6.67
N GLU A 144 -0.29 13.47 -7.94
CA GLU A 144 -1.55 13.73 -8.62
C GLU A 144 -2.73 12.96 -7.99
N ILE A 145 -2.52 11.71 -7.55
CA ILE A 145 -3.54 10.92 -6.83
C ILE A 145 -3.89 11.58 -5.50
N ILE A 146 -2.90 12.08 -4.77
CA ILE A 146 -3.07 12.78 -3.49
C ILE A 146 -3.81 14.11 -3.72
N ALA A 147 -3.43 14.88 -4.73
CA ALA A 147 -4.03 16.17 -5.06
C ALA A 147 -5.47 16.05 -5.57
N GLY A 148 -5.82 14.92 -6.19
CA GLY A 148 -7.14 14.68 -6.78
C GLY A 148 -8.33 14.66 -5.81
N LYS A 149 -8.11 14.88 -4.50
CA LYS A 149 -9.14 14.90 -3.42
C LYS A 149 -10.24 13.87 -3.67
N THR A 150 -9.85 12.63 -3.94
CA THR A 150 -10.80 11.55 -4.17
C THR A 150 -11.55 11.28 -2.87
N ILE A 151 -12.85 10.98 -2.97
CA ILE A 151 -13.70 10.59 -1.82
C ILE A 151 -13.13 9.34 -1.11
N PHE A 152 -12.27 8.60 -1.81
CA PHE A 152 -11.69 7.35 -1.38
C PHE A 152 -10.36 7.54 -0.63
N HIS A 153 -10.45 7.93 0.63
CA HIS A 153 -9.28 8.21 1.45
C HIS A 153 -8.27 7.04 1.58
N ASN A 154 -8.69 5.79 1.35
CA ASN A 154 -7.77 4.65 1.30
C ASN A 154 -6.74 4.77 0.17
N TYR A 155 -7.14 5.25 -1.01
CA TYR A 155 -6.20 5.46 -2.13
C TYR A 155 -5.26 6.63 -1.86
N THR A 156 -5.76 7.70 -1.23
CA THR A 156 -4.92 8.82 -0.80
C THR A 156 -3.86 8.34 0.17
N LEU A 157 -4.24 7.56 1.19
CA LEU A 157 -3.31 6.99 2.15
C LEU A 157 -2.31 6.05 1.47
N GLU A 158 -2.76 5.10 0.62
CA GLU A 158 -1.85 4.22 -0.12
C GLU A 158 -0.81 5.01 -0.93
N ALA A 159 -1.26 6.03 -1.69
CA ALA A 159 -0.38 6.89 -2.48
C ALA A 159 0.63 7.65 -1.59
N MET A 160 0.19 8.20 -0.45
CA MET A 160 1.07 8.88 0.52
C MET A 160 2.17 7.94 1.03
N PHE A 161 1.81 6.72 1.42
CA PHE A 161 2.79 5.73 1.89
C PHE A 161 3.76 5.29 0.79
N HIS A 162 3.30 5.21 -0.45
CA HIS A 162 4.17 4.91 -1.58
C HIS A 162 5.12 6.06 -1.91
N LEU A 163 4.66 7.31 -1.77
CA LEU A 163 5.45 8.52 -1.97
C LEU A 163 6.47 8.75 -0.85
N CYS A 164 6.11 8.51 0.42
CA CYS A 164 7.06 8.52 1.54
C CYS A 164 8.24 7.58 1.30
N ASP A 165 8.00 6.38 0.78
CA ASP A 165 9.04 5.39 0.47
C ASP A 165 10.00 5.91 -0.63
N LEU A 166 9.45 6.58 -1.66
CA LEU A 166 10.26 7.20 -2.72
C LEU A 166 11.08 8.38 -2.20
N TYR A 167 10.51 9.21 -1.33
CA TYR A 167 11.23 10.31 -0.70
C TYR A 167 12.29 9.83 0.30
N LEU A 168 12.06 8.74 1.03
CA LEU A 168 13.09 8.15 1.89
C LEU A 168 14.25 7.59 1.07
N ASP A 169 13.97 6.96 -0.08
CA ASP A 169 15.00 6.55 -1.04
C ASP A 169 15.80 7.75 -1.57
N GLU A 170 15.11 8.84 -1.93
CA GLU A 170 15.73 10.07 -2.44
C GLU A 170 16.58 10.76 -1.36
N LEU A 171 16.05 10.91 -0.14
CA LEU A 171 16.75 11.46 1.01
C LEU A 171 18.01 10.66 1.34
N ARG A 172 17.97 9.33 1.19
CA ARG A 172 19.13 8.46 1.39
C ARG A 172 20.23 8.74 0.36
N LEU A 173 19.87 9.05 -0.88
CA LEU A 173 20.80 9.28 -1.98
C LEU A 173 21.37 10.71 -1.98
N SER A 174 20.53 11.72 -1.77
CA SER A 174 20.91 13.12 -1.90
C SER A 174 21.37 13.75 -0.59
N GLY A 175 20.85 13.29 0.55
CA GLY A 175 21.04 13.92 1.84
C GLY A 175 20.31 15.26 2.02
N GLU A 176 19.44 15.63 1.08
CA GLU A 176 18.80 16.94 1.01
C GLU A 176 17.71 17.10 2.09
N LYS A 177 17.90 18.05 2.99
CA LYS A 177 16.98 18.29 4.12
C LYS A 177 15.57 18.69 3.68
N ILE A 178 15.41 19.25 2.49
CA ILE A 178 14.10 19.60 1.94
C ILE A 178 13.21 18.37 1.80
N ILE A 179 13.78 17.22 1.40
CA ILE A 179 13.03 15.97 1.21
C ILE A 179 12.53 15.44 2.56
N LEU A 180 13.32 15.56 3.62
CA LEU A 180 12.88 15.19 4.97
C LEU A 180 11.64 16.00 5.40
N LYS A 181 11.60 17.30 5.06
CA LYS A 181 10.42 18.15 5.30
C LYS A 181 9.21 17.67 4.50
N GLU A 182 9.39 17.22 3.27
CA GLU A 182 8.32 16.66 2.44
C GLU A 182 7.75 15.36 3.04
N VAL A 183 8.59 14.44 3.52
CA VAL A 183 8.14 13.22 4.21
C VAL A 183 7.35 13.57 5.47
N LYS A 184 7.84 14.53 6.28
CA LYS A 184 7.13 15.01 7.49
C LYS A 184 5.76 15.59 7.15
N ASN A 185 5.68 16.41 6.11
CA ASN A 185 4.41 16.98 5.65
C ASN A 185 3.42 15.89 5.22
N LEU A 186 3.86 14.88 4.49
CA LEU A 186 3.00 13.75 4.10
C LEU A 186 2.48 12.98 5.33
N LEU A 187 3.33 12.68 6.30
CA LEU A 187 2.90 11.96 7.51
C LEU A 187 1.96 12.79 8.39
N ASN A 188 2.10 14.10 8.41
CA ASN A 188 1.14 14.98 9.06
C ASN A 188 -0.23 14.92 8.36
N GLN A 189 -0.26 14.91 7.03
CA GLN A 189 -1.51 14.73 6.28
C GLN A 189 -2.14 13.34 6.54
N VAL A 190 -1.33 12.28 6.62
CA VAL A 190 -1.80 10.93 7.02
C VAL A 190 -2.45 10.97 8.41
N TYR A 191 -1.79 11.64 9.38
CA TYR A 191 -2.31 11.82 10.73
C TYR A 191 -3.66 12.58 10.74
N GLU A 192 -3.75 13.69 10.01
CA GLU A 192 -4.98 14.50 9.88
C GLU A 192 -6.14 13.72 9.24
N ILE A 193 -5.87 12.93 8.21
CA ILE A 193 -6.85 12.02 7.59
C ILE A 193 -7.33 11.00 8.62
N GLY A 194 -6.39 10.40 9.37
CA GLY A 194 -6.69 9.48 10.45
C GLY A 194 -7.62 10.07 11.50
N GLN A 195 -7.34 11.31 11.94
CA GLN A 195 -8.17 12.04 12.91
C GLN A 195 -9.56 12.34 12.36
N THR A 196 -9.64 12.89 11.15
CA THR A 196 -10.91 13.26 10.49
C THR A 196 -11.86 12.07 10.36
N GLN A 197 -11.33 10.86 10.17
CA GLN A 197 -12.12 9.64 10.01
C GLN A 197 -12.22 8.80 11.29
N SER A 198 -11.65 9.25 12.40
CA SER A 198 -11.53 8.44 13.62
C SER A 198 -10.89 7.07 13.37
N ARG A 199 -9.93 6.99 12.42
CA ARG A 199 -9.18 5.77 12.12
C ARG A 199 -7.95 5.67 13.03
N PHE A 200 -8.18 5.24 14.26
CA PHE A 200 -7.14 5.15 15.29
C PHE A 200 -5.87 4.39 14.88
N PRO A 201 -5.94 3.25 14.14
CA PRO A 201 -4.73 2.60 13.63
C PRO A 201 -3.87 3.51 12.75
N VAL A 202 -4.48 4.31 11.87
CA VAL A 202 -3.76 5.25 10.98
C VAL A 202 -3.05 6.32 11.81
N ILE A 203 -3.75 6.86 12.82
CA ILE A 203 -3.22 7.87 13.74
C ILE A 203 -1.98 7.31 14.46
N ILE A 204 -2.11 6.15 15.08
CA ILE A 204 -1.04 5.51 15.86
C ILE A 204 0.18 5.19 14.98
N GLU A 205 -0.04 4.58 13.82
CA GLU A 205 1.04 4.26 12.89
C GLU A 205 1.76 5.52 12.37
N SER A 206 1.01 6.60 12.11
CA SER A 206 1.60 7.88 11.72
C SER A 206 2.44 8.51 12.84
N LEU A 207 2.01 8.42 14.10
CA LEU A 207 2.78 8.92 15.25
C LEU A 207 4.10 8.16 15.42
N ILE A 208 4.10 6.83 15.25
CA ILE A 208 5.33 6.03 15.32
C ILE A 208 6.28 6.39 14.17
N LEU A 209 5.77 6.57 12.94
CA LEU A 209 6.58 7.00 11.81
C LEU A 209 7.15 8.41 12.02
N GLN A 210 6.36 9.35 12.56
CA GLN A 210 6.85 10.68 12.91
C GLN A 210 7.92 10.62 14.00
N ALA A 211 7.77 9.75 15.01
CA ALA A 211 8.79 9.54 16.04
C ALA A 211 10.11 9.07 15.41
N LYS A 212 10.05 8.12 14.47
CA LYS A 212 11.23 7.66 13.73
C LYS A 212 11.87 8.78 12.89
N LEU A 213 11.08 9.68 12.29
CA LEU A 213 11.62 10.85 11.60
C LEU A 213 12.27 11.86 12.55
N SER A 214 11.73 12.06 13.75
CA SER A 214 12.37 12.91 14.77
C SER A 214 13.75 12.38 15.17
N LEU A 215 13.94 11.06 15.17
CA LEU A 215 15.27 10.44 15.33
C LEU A 215 16.20 10.67 14.13
N LEU A 216 15.73 11.10 12.96
CA LEU A 216 16.65 11.51 11.89
C LEU A 216 17.23 12.90 12.15
N GLU A 217 16.59 13.70 13.00
CA GLU A 217 16.95 15.10 13.29
C GLU A 217 17.65 15.28 14.65
N GLY A 218 17.82 14.21 15.43
CA GLY A 218 18.35 14.32 16.80
C GLY A 218 17.31 14.71 17.85
N GLU A 219 16.05 14.83 17.47
CA GLU A 219 14.94 15.24 18.34
C GLU A 219 14.42 14.04 19.17
N ILE A 220 15.28 13.46 20.02
CA ILE A 220 14.96 12.27 20.82
C ILE A 220 13.76 12.51 21.74
N ASP A 221 13.70 13.66 22.42
CA ASP A 221 12.60 14.00 23.33
C ASP A 221 11.26 14.08 22.61
N ARG A 222 11.28 14.64 21.38
CA ARG A 222 10.10 14.68 20.52
C ARG A 222 9.69 13.28 20.08
N ALA A 223 10.64 12.44 19.69
CA ALA A 223 10.35 11.05 19.32
C ALA A 223 9.67 10.31 20.48
N ASN A 224 10.18 10.46 21.70
CA ASN A 224 9.57 9.88 22.88
C ASN A 224 8.17 10.45 23.17
N GLY A 225 7.99 11.77 23.06
CA GLY A 225 6.69 12.42 23.24
C GLY A 225 5.61 11.91 22.27
N LEU A 226 5.98 11.67 21.00
CA LEU A 226 5.08 11.08 19.99
C LEU A 226 4.71 9.64 20.32
N LEU A 227 5.65 8.83 20.82
CA LEU A 227 5.37 7.46 21.27
C LEU A 227 4.46 7.43 22.51
N VAL A 228 4.66 8.34 23.46
CA VAL A 228 3.76 8.49 24.62
C VAL A 228 2.36 8.88 24.17
N GLN A 229 2.23 9.82 23.24
CA GLN A 229 0.93 10.19 22.67
C GLN A 229 0.24 8.99 22.00
N ALA A 230 0.99 8.18 21.25
CA ALA A 230 0.47 6.97 20.63
C ALA A 230 0.00 5.94 21.68
N LEU A 231 0.77 5.77 22.76
CA LEU A 231 0.45 4.84 23.84
C LEU A 231 -0.85 5.23 24.56
N LEU A 232 -0.98 6.49 24.96
CA LEU A 232 -2.19 7.03 25.58
C LEU A 232 -3.43 6.77 24.71
N LEU A 233 -3.32 7.00 23.40
CA LEU A 233 -4.42 6.74 22.47
C LEU A 233 -4.77 5.25 22.37
N THR A 234 -3.77 4.36 22.41
CA THR A 234 -4.03 2.91 22.41
C THR A 234 -4.75 2.46 23.68
N GLU A 235 -4.39 3.02 24.84
CA GLU A 235 -5.03 2.73 26.12
C GLU A 235 -6.47 3.24 26.15
N GLU A 236 -6.69 4.50 25.74
CA GLU A 236 -8.01 5.13 25.68
C GLU A 236 -8.99 4.34 24.80
N LYS A 237 -8.50 3.76 23.69
CA LYS A 237 -9.31 3.01 22.73
C LYS A 237 -9.28 1.49 22.92
N GLY A 238 -8.56 0.98 23.91
CA GLY A 238 -8.43 -0.47 24.17
C GLY A 238 -7.77 -1.26 23.05
N LEU A 239 -6.82 -0.66 22.31
CA LEU A 239 -6.18 -1.23 21.13
C LEU A 239 -4.94 -2.07 21.50
N ASN A 240 -5.14 -3.17 22.24
CA ASN A 240 -4.07 -3.98 22.84
C ASN A 240 -2.96 -4.44 21.86
N PHE A 241 -3.30 -4.73 20.60
CA PHE A 241 -2.30 -5.12 19.61
C PHE A 241 -1.35 -3.96 19.28
N LEU A 242 -1.90 -2.77 19.05
CA LEU A 242 -1.12 -1.57 18.75
C LEU A 242 -0.40 -1.05 20.00
N GLN A 243 -1.00 -1.20 21.18
CA GLN A 243 -0.35 -0.87 22.46
C GLN A 243 0.99 -1.61 22.60
N LYS A 244 0.98 -2.95 22.47
CA LYS A 244 2.21 -3.77 22.52
C LYS A 244 3.25 -3.34 21.49
N LYS A 245 2.80 -2.90 20.32
CA LYS A 245 3.67 -2.41 19.25
C LYS A 245 4.34 -1.09 19.65
N VAL A 246 3.58 -0.13 20.18
CA VAL A 246 4.10 1.14 20.69
C VAL A 246 5.08 0.92 21.86
N GLU A 247 4.73 0.06 22.82
CA GLU A 247 5.59 -0.31 23.94
C GLU A 247 6.93 -0.91 23.47
N SER A 248 6.90 -1.75 22.44
CA SER A 248 8.11 -2.32 21.84
C SER A 248 9.00 -1.24 21.22
N GLU A 249 8.41 -0.24 20.55
CA GLU A 249 9.15 0.89 19.97
C GLU A 249 9.74 1.80 21.06
N GLN A 250 8.99 2.08 22.12
CA GLN A 250 9.46 2.86 23.26
C GLN A 250 10.63 2.18 23.98
N LYS A 251 10.48 0.89 24.30
CA LYS A 251 11.56 0.08 24.89
C LYS A 251 12.79 0.04 23.98
N ASN A 252 12.60 -0.06 22.66
CA ASN A 252 13.70 -0.06 21.71
C ASN A 252 14.46 1.28 21.71
N LEU A 253 13.74 2.40 21.78
CA LEU A 253 14.34 3.74 21.89
C LEU A 253 15.15 3.90 23.17
N GLU A 254 14.57 3.54 24.32
CA GLU A 254 15.23 3.61 25.63
C GLU A 254 16.53 2.79 25.66
N GLN A 255 16.49 1.54 25.18
CA GLN A 255 17.65 0.66 25.11
C GLN A 255 18.77 1.17 24.18
N GLN A 256 18.43 2.03 23.23
CA GLN A 256 19.37 2.58 22.26
C GLN A 256 19.69 4.05 22.50
N LEU A 257 19.25 4.65 23.60
CA LEU A 257 19.39 6.09 23.88
C LEU A 257 20.83 6.58 23.76
N GLU A 258 21.77 5.93 24.46
CA GLU A 258 23.18 6.32 24.42
C GLU A 258 23.79 6.13 23.03
N LYS A 259 23.37 5.09 22.30
CA LYS A 259 23.82 4.89 20.91
C LYS A 259 23.33 6.01 20.00
N TRP A 260 22.09 6.46 20.18
CA TRP A 260 21.54 7.59 19.43
C TRP A 260 22.33 8.87 19.72
N LYS A 261 22.58 9.20 21.00
CA LYS A 261 23.42 10.35 21.37
C LYS A 261 24.79 10.32 20.68
N THR A 262 25.47 9.18 20.72
CA THR A 262 26.78 9.02 20.06
C THR A 262 26.71 9.20 18.54
N LEU A 263 25.63 8.77 17.86
CA LEU A 263 25.49 8.98 16.41
C LEU A 263 25.37 10.46 16.06
N TYR A 264 24.64 11.25 16.84
CA TYR A 264 24.52 12.69 16.58
C TYR A 264 25.79 13.45 16.94
N GLU A 265 26.47 13.10 18.04
CA GLU A 265 27.78 13.67 18.39
C GLU A 265 28.82 13.49 17.27
N LYS A 266 28.71 12.39 16.53
CA LYS A 266 29.59 12.06 15.39
C LYS A 266 29.17 12.71 14.07
N ASN A 267 28.08 13.49 14.03
CA ASN A 267 27.47 14.00 12.80
C ASN A 267 27.23 12.89 11.76
N THR A 268 26.71 11.75 12.22
CA THR A 268 26.44 10.60 11.35
C THR A 268 25.59 11.00 10.14
N PRO A 269 25.99 10.62 8.91
CA PRO A 269 25.22 10.93 7.70
C PRO A 269 23.79 10.36 7.74
N ILE A 270 22.86 11.09 7.13
CA ILE A 270 21.42 10.74 7.14
C ILE A 270 21.12 9.34 6.60
N TYR A 271 21.87 8.86 5.61
CA TYR A 271 21.67 7.52 5.04
C TYR A 271 21.88 6.42 6.09
N GLU A 272 22.83 6.60 7.01
CA GLU A 272 23.12 5.65 8.09
C GLU A 272 22.04 5.74 9.18
N LEU A 273 21.57 6.96 9.49
CA LEU A 273 20.44 7.18 10.41
C LEU A 273 19.15 6.52 9.90
N ILE A 274 18.85 6.61 8.60
CA ILE A 274 17.70 5.94 7.97
C ILE A 274 17.79 4.42 8.15
N GLN A 275 18.96 3.82 7.90
CA GLN A 275 19.16 2.38 8.13
C GLN A 275 18.98 2.02 9.61
N LYS A 276 19.49 2.87 10.51
CA LYS A 276 19.43 2.65 11.95
C LYS A 276 18.01 2.72 12.52
N THR A 277 17.19 3.68 12.07
CA THR A 277 15.78 3.82 12.49
C THR A 277 14.89 2.69 11.99
N LYS A 278 15.32 1.97 10.94
CA LYS A 278 14.52 0.96 10.23
C LYS A 278 13.18 1.49 9.71
N ILE A 279 13.14 2.79 9.39
CA ILE A 279 11.91 3.46 8.97
C ILE A 279 11.33 2.85 7.68
N ASP A 280 12.17 2.39 6.75
CA ASP A 280 11.73 1.76 5.50
C ASP A 280 10.94 0.48 5.73
N SER A 281 11.45 -0.41 6.59
CA SER A 281 10.76 -1.65 6.93
C SER A 281 9.47 -1.37 7.70
N TYR A 282 9.51 -0.38 8.59
CA TYR A 282 8.32 0.00 9.36
C TYR A 282 7.23 0.59 8.46
N LEU A 283 7.59 1.45 7.51
CA LEU A 283 6.64 2.04 6.55
C LEU A 283 5.90 0.97 5.73
N LYS A 284 6.60 -0.12 5.35
CA LYS A 284 5.99 -1.27 4.65
C LYS A 284 5.03 -2.05 5.55
N GLU A 285 5.33 -2.18 6.84
CA GLU A 285 4.47 -2.84 7.81
C GLU A 285 3.21 -2.01 8.10
N ALA A 286 3.39 -0.72 8.39
CA ALA A 286 2.31 0.23 8.65
C ALA A 286 1.30 0.28 7.50
N ARG A 287 1.78 0.23 6.24
CA ARG A 287 0.92 0.20 5.05
C ARG A 287 -0.04 -1.01 5.01
N LYS A 288 0.26 -2.12 5.69
CA LYS A 288 -0.64 -3.30 5.72
C LYS A 288 -1.85 -3.11 6.63
N LEU A 289 -1.80 -2.12 7.52
CA LEU A 289 -2.82 -1.86 8.54
C LEU A 289 -3.75 -0.69 8.18
N ILE A 290 -3.54 -0.08 7.01
CA ILE A 290 -4.17 1.15 6.54
C ILE A 290 -4.88 0.89 5.22
#